data_AF-A0A7C3I139-F1
#
_entry.id   AF-A0A7C3I139-F1
#
_cell.length_a   1.000
_cell.length_b   1.000
_cell.length_c   1.000
_cell.angle_alpha   90.00
_cell.angle_beta   90.00
_cell.angle_gamma   90.00
#
_symmetry.space_group_name_H-M   'P 1'
#
loop_
_entity.id
_entity.type
_entity.pdbx_description
1 polymer ?
#
loop_
_entity_poly.entity_id
_entity_poly.type
_entity_poly.pdbx_seq_one_letter_code
_entity_poly.pdbx_strand_id
1 'polypeptide(L)' 'MQAIARVRQRVKQGVHHVLAANIRRRFKRSLVHLLDDYLPLATRWAIWDSRNLPVRRAAISGENDIEFARKLTGV' A
#
# COMPACT_ATOMS: atom_id res chain seq x y z
N MET A 1 -4.82 11.75 2.55
CA MET A 1 -4.11 10.46 2.69
C MET A 1 -3.47 10.37 4.07
N GLN A 2 -3.82 9.34 4.85
CA GLN A 2 -3.31 9.12 6.20
C GLN A 2 -1.78 8.94 6.25
N ALA A 3 -1.16 8.34 5.23
CA ALA A 3 0.30 8.17 5.15
C ALA A 3 1.07 9.50 5.14
N ILE A 4 0.61 10.50 4.38
CA ILE A 4 1.27 11.83 4.34
C ILE A 4 1.11 12.55 5.67
N ALA A 5 -0.06 12.43 6.32
CA ALA A 5 -0.28 12.98 7.66
C ALA A 5 0.67 12.35 8.71
N ARG A 6 0.85 11.03 8.67
CA ARG A 6 1.81 10.32 9.53
C ARG A 6 3.25 10.76 9.28
N VAL A 7 3.66 10.93 8.02
CA VAL A 7 5.01 11.44 7.71
C VAL A 7 5.17 12.87 8.22
N ARG A 8 4.20 13.76 8.01
CA ARG A 8 4.24 15.13 8.56
C ARG A 8 4.38 15.13 10.08
N GLN A 9 3.67 14.25 10.79
CA GLN A 9 3.79 14.14 12.24
C GLN A 9 5.18 13.67 12.67
N ARG A 10 5.77 12.70 11.98
CA ARG A 10 7.14 12.22 12.28
C ARG A 10 8.21 13.25 11.95
N VAL A 11 8.02 14.05 10.90
CA VAL A 11 8.91 15.17 10.59
C VAL A 11 8.88 16.22 11.72
N LYS A 12 7.71 16.52 12.29
CA LYS A 12 7.60 17.38 13.49
C LYS A 12 8.33 16.80 14.71
N GLN A 13 8.50 15.48 14.77
CA GLN A 13 9.21 14.76 15.83
C GLN A 13 10.71 14.56 15.52
N GLY A 14 11.26 15.23 14.49
CA GLY A 14 12.70 15.23 14.17
C GLY A 14 13.14 14.23 13.10
N VAL A 15 12.23 13.52 12.43
CA VAL A 15 12.56 12.61 11.32
C VAL A 15 12.79 13.40 10.01
N HIS A 16 13.70 12.91 9.15
CA HIS A 16 14.03 13.54 7.86
C HIS A 16 12.78 13.82 7.00
N HIS A 17 12.72 15.02 6.42
CA HIS A 17 11.60 15.46 5.60
C HIS A 17 11.55 14.71 4.26
N VAL A 18 10.42 14.09 3.96
CA VAL A 18 10.15 13.48 2.64
C VAL A 18 8.99 14.22 1.99
N LEU A 19 9.24 14.77 0.80
CA LEU A 19 8.21 15.45 0.00
C LEU A 19 7.04 14.51 -0.31
N ALA A 20 5.81 15.02 -0.21
CA ALA A 20 4.59 14.27 -0.49
C ALA A 20 4.57 13.65 -1.90
N ALA A 21 5.17 14.32 -2.89
CA ALA A 21 5.33 13.81 -4.25
C ALA A 21 6.18 12.53 -4.30
N ASN A 22 7.26 12.47 -3.51
CA ASN A 22 8.11 11.28 -3.41
C ASN A 22 7.35 10.11 -2.77
N ILE A 23 6.52 10.38 -1.75
CA ILE A 23 5.67 9.36 -1.10
C ILE A 23 4.68 8.79 -2.13
N ARG A 24 3.97 9.65 -2.88
CA ARG A 24 3.01 9.21 -3.89
C ARG A 24 3.67 8.41 -5.01
N ARG A 25 4.83 8.86 -5.52
CA ARG A 25 5.60 8.16 -6.56
C ARG A 25 6.03 6.78 -6.09
N ARG A 26 6.62 6.69 -4.90
CA ARG A 26 7.07 5.42 -4.31
C ARG A 26 5.90 4.49 -4.05
N PHE A 27 4.79 5.00 -3.54
CA PHE A 27 3.59 4.19 -3.29
C PHE A 27 3.06 3.52 -4.56
N LYS A 28 2.91 4.27 -5.66
CA LYS A 28 2.50 3.69 -6.95
C LYS A 28 3.47 2.60 -7.42
N ARG A 29 4.78 2.87 -7.38
CA ARG A 29 5.80 1.88 -7.76
C ARG A 29 5.76 0.62 -6.88
N SER A 30 5.52 0.77 -5.58
CA SER A 30 5.39 -0.36 -4.66
C SER A 30 4.17 -1.21 -4.97
N LEU A 31 3.06 -0.64 -5.46
CA LEU A 31 1.89 -1.42 -5.88
C LEU A 31 2.18 -2.26 -7.12
N VAL A 32 2.93 -1.73 -8.10
CA VAL A 32 3.37 -2.51 -9.28
C VAL A 32 4.20 -3.72 -8.82
N HIS A 33 5.24 -3.50 -8.02
CA HIS A 33 6.08 -4.59 -7.52
C HIS A 33 5.29 -5.59 -6.65
N LEU A 34 4.33 -5.12 -5.85
CA LEU A 34 3.43 -5.99 -5.09
C LEU A 34 2.71 -6.97 -6.03
N LEU A 35 2.07 -6.46 -7.08
CA LEU A 35 1.24 -7.25 -7.98
C LEU A 35 2.05 -8.17 -8.90
N ASP A 36 3.15 -7.65 -9.43
CA ASP A 36 3.87 -8.31 -10.52
C ASP A 36 5.02 -9.20 -10.02
N ASP A 37 5.65 -8.84 -8.89
CA ASP A 37 6.81 -9.59 -8.37
C ASP A 37 6.45 -10.39 -7.12
N TYR A 38 5.74 -9.80 -6.14
CA TYR A 38 5.58 -10.43 -4.83
C TYR A 38 4.38 -11.36 -4.73
N LEU A 39 3.19 -10.94 -5.20
CA LEU A 39 1.98 -11.77 -5.11
C LEU A 39 2.11 -13.11 -5.87
N PRO A 40 2.69 -13.18 -7.08
CA PRO A 40 2.83 -14.45 -7.81
C PRO A 40 3.75 -15.45 -7.12
N LEU A 41 4.72 -14.97 -6.33
CA LEU A 41 5.67 -15.83 -5.61
C LEU A 41 5.11 -16.33 -4.26
N ALA A 42 4.07 -15.69 -3.74
CA ALA A 42 3.53 -16.01 -2.43
C ALA A 42 2.41 -17.06 -2.51
N THR A 43 2.56 -18.17 -1.78
CA THR A 43 1.50 -19.18 -1.65
C THR A 43 0.24 -18.62 -0.97
N ARG A 44 0.41 -17.69 -0.03
CA ARG A 44 -0.70 -17.00 0.64
C ARG A 44 -0.38 -15.53 0.85
N TRP A 45 -1.38 -14.69 0.67
CA TRP A 45 -1.26 -13.25 0.84
C TRP A 45 -2.59 -12.63 1.28
N ALA A 46 -2.52 -11.47 1.95
CA ALA A 46 -3.67 -10.65 2.28
C ALA A 46 -3.34 -9.16 2.12
N ILE A 47 -4.24 -8.41 1.49
CA ILE A 47 -4.13 -6.96 1.31
C ILE A 47 -5.03 -6.27 2.32
N TRP A 48 -4.46 -5.29 3.01
CA TRP A 48 -5.16 -4.50 4.03
C TRP A 48 -5.21 -3.04 3.62
N ASP A 49 -6.41 -2.46 3.70
CA ASP A 49 -6.64 -1.04 3.48
C ASP A 49 -6.55 -0.27 4.79
N SER A 50 -5.48 0.54 4.91
CA SER A 50 -5.22 1.42 6.04
C SER A 50 -5.46 2.89 5.69
N ARG A 51 -6.41 3.22 4.79
CA ARG A 51 -6.78 4.62 4.50
C ARG A 51 -7.58 5.25 5.64
N ASN A 52 -8.37 4.44 6.32
CA ASN A 52 -9.20 4.78 7.48
C ASN A 52 -8.94 3.77 8.62
N LEU A 53 -9.30 4.15 9.85
CA LEU A 53 -9.34 3.23 10.98
C LEU A 53 -10.81 2.85 11.28
N PRO A 54 -11.10 1.59 11.66
CA PRO A 54 -10.16 0.46 11.74
C PRO A 54 -9.68 0.01 10.35
N VAL A 55 -8.49 -0.61 10.32
CA VAL A 55 -7.93 -1.17 9.08
C VAL A 55 -8.84 -2.29 8.61
N ARG A 56 -9.13 -2.35 7.30
CA ARG A 56 -10.03 -3.35 6.72
C ARG A 56 -9.26 -4.31 5.79
N ARG A 57 -9.55 -5.61 5.85
CA ARG A 57 -9.04 -6.58 4.87
C ARG A 57 -9.73 -6.33 3.53
N ALA A 58 -8.94 -6.08 2.50
CA ALA A 58 -9.42 -5.74 1.17
C ALA A 58 -9.38 -6.93 0.19
N ALA A 59 -8.42 -7.84 0.34
CA ALA A 59 -8.33 -9.07 -0.45
C ALA A 59 -7.50 -10.15 0.27
N ILE A 60 -7.72 -11.42 -0.06
CA ILE A 60 -6.92 -12.56 0.44
C ILE A 60 -6.83 -13.66 -0.62
N SER A 61 -5.67 -14.32 -0.70
CA SER A 61 -5.37 -15.32 -1.74
C SER A 61 -6.29 -16.57 -1.74
N GLY A 62 -7.04 -16.81 -0.67
CA GLY A 62 -8.03 -17.89 -0.61
C GLY A 62 -9.40 -17.53 -1.19
N GLU A 63 -9.66 -16.24 -1.40
CA GLU A 63 -10.95 -15.71 -1.89
C GLU A 63 -10.77 -14.88 -3.18
N ASN A 64 -9.56 -14.37 -3.45
CA ASN A 64 -9.27 -13.42 -4.51
C ASN A 64 -7.99 -13.81 -5.24
N ASP A 65 -7.98 -13.54 -6.55
CA ASP A 65 -6.81 -13.67 -7.40
C ASP A 65 -6.03 -12.34 -7.53
N ILE A 66 -4.91 -12.39 -8.25
CA ILE A 66 -4.03 -11.23 -8.47
C ILE A 66 -4.73 -10.19 -9.36
N GLU A 67 -5.58 -10.61 -10.29
CA GLU A 67 -6.38 -9.70 -11.12
C GLU A 67 -7.38 -8.87 -10.30
N PHE A 68 -8.02 -9.48 -9.29
CA PHE A 68 -8.83 -8.73 -8.33
C PHE A 68 -7.99 -7.70 -7.57
N ALA A 69 -6.78 -8.07 -7.13
CA ALA A 69 -5.86 -7.15 -6.46
C ALA A 69 -5.42 -5.99 -7.38
N ARG A 70 -5.23 -6.25 -8.68
CA ARG A 70 -4.90 -5.22 -9.69
C ARG A 70 -6.04 -4.20 -9.82
N LYS A 71 -7.27 -4.68 -10.00
CA LYS A 71 -8.48 -3.82 -10.05
C LYS A 71 -8.67 -3.00 -8.76
N LEU A 72 -8.42 -3.61 -7.61
CA LEU A 72 -8.53 -2.95 -6.30
C LEU A 72 -7.56 -1.78 -6.15
N THR A 73 -6.34 -1.93 -6.67
CA THR A 73 -5.24 -0.94 -6.49
C THR A 73 -5.20 0.12 -7.59
N GLY A 74 -5.90 -0.11 -8.72
CA GLY A 74 -5.99 0.83 -9.83
C GLY A 74 -4.68 1.01 -10.59
N VAL A 75 -3.86 -0.05 -10.61
CA VAL A 75 -2.60 -0.17 -11.35
C VAL A 75 -2.80 -0.99 -12.60
#